data_AF-A0A971WA87-F1
#
_entry.id   AF-A0A971WA87-F1
#
_cell.length_a   1.000
_cell.length_b   1.000
_cell.length_c   1.000
_cell.angle_alpha   90.00
_cell.angle_beta   90.00
_cell.angle_gamma   90.00
#
_symmetry.space_group_name_H-M   'P 1'
#
loop_
_entity.id
_entity.type
_entity.pdbx_description
1 polymer ?
#
loop_
_entity_poly.entity_id
_entity_poly.type
_entity_poly.pdbx_seq_one_letter_code
_entity_poly.pdbx_strand_id
1 'polypeptide(L)'
;MKIIVLGNYGPYPPAGGSCSGYLLEHDGCFVLLDCGNGVLSNLQYYIEIKDLSAVIVSHLHSDHISDLFILRYAWKREMEKDPGLKPLAIYAPNSPEDEFKRIPYKDAFRVEALSADTDIHIGPMTFSFLQTIHPVLCYAVSAQVEGKKQFAYSADTEYFPGLIPFFKGASLLICEANYLEADLEQGAVNHMSAFQAGSLALEANVKDLLLTHLPPYRTESLYLKEAGQVFPRASLAEQGRHYYCGESPANGKKTTEWAQLDVETDPIVLSLIEGRLKAEGIPVIYSGEALGGIYGLTTGPLAEKKILVPASRLEEAKKILQDIESQDQMTDDYF
;
A
#
# COMPACT_ATOMS: atom_id res chain seq x y z
N MET A 1 13.54 7.57 6.33
CA MET A 1 12.34 6.75 6.62
C MET A 1 11.99 5.96 5.37
N LYS A 2 11.61 4.68 5.48
CA LYS A 2 11.22 3.84 4.34
C LYS A 2 9.71 3.65 4.35
N ILE A 3 9.11 3.67 3.16
CA ILE A 3 7.68 3.47 2.92
C ILE A 3 7.52 2.28 1.99
N ILE A 4 6.58 1.39 2.30
CA ILE A 4 6.20 0.26 1.44
C ILE A 4 4.72 0.43 1.11
N VAL A 5 4.39 0.46 -0.19
CA VAL A 5 3.00 0.49 -0.63
C VAL A 5 2.46 -0.93 -0.57
N LEU A 6 1.47 -1.18 0.28
CA LEU A 6 0.80 -2.48 0.40
C LEU A 6 -0.47 -2.55 -0.43
N GLY A 7 -1.07 -1.40 -0.73
CA GLY A 7 -2.17 -1.23 -1.67
C GLY A 7 -2.42 0.26 -1.94
N ASN A 8 -2.99 0.55 -3.10
CA ASN A 8 -2.97 1.87 -3.74
C ASN A 8 -4.25 2.20 -4.53
N TYR A 9 -5.25 1.32 -4.52
CA TYR A 9 -6.51 1.52 -5.25
C TYR A 9 -7.63 2.01 -4.32
N GLY A 10 -8.62 2.67 -4.92
CA GLY A 10 -9.87 3.07 -4.27
C GLY A 10 -11.00 3.26 -5.30
N PRO A 11 -12.27 2.99 -4.96
CA PRO A 11 -12.76 2.45 -3.69
C PRO A 11 -12.71 0.91 -3.63
N TYR A 12 -12.25 0.25 -4.69
CA TYR A 12 -12.00 -1.19 -4.72
C TYR A 12 -10.80 -1.48 -5.62
N PRO A 13 -10.09 -2.60 -5.43
CA PRO A 13 -8.93 -2.89 -6.25
C PRO A 13 -9.32 -3.65 -7.53
N PRO A 14 -8.50 -3.58 -8.59
CA PRO A 14 -8.59 -4.57 -9.65
C PRO A 14 -8.23 -5.93 -9.05
N ALA A 15 -8.54 -7.01 -9.77
CA ALA A 15 -8.08 -8.30 -9.29
C ALA A 15 -6.55 -8.28 -9.13
N GLY A 16 -6.04 -8.96 -8.09
CA GLY A 16 -4.62 -8.97 -7.72
C GLY A 16 -4.10 -7.68 -7.05
N GLY A 17 -4.88 -6.60 -7.09
CA GLY A 17 -4.59 -5.36 -6.37
C GLY A 17 -5.09 -5.39 -4.92
N SER A 18 -4.83 -4.30 -4.21
CA SER A 18 -5.29 -4.07 -2.83
C SER A 18 -5.64 -2.59 -2.65
N CYS A 19 -6.59 -2.32 -1.75
CA CYS A 19 -6.93 -0.95 -1.39
C CYS A 19 -5.89 -0.34 -0.44
N SER A 20 -6.09 0.93 -0.08
CA SER A 20 -5.19 1.74 0.74
C SER A 20 -4.54 0.99 1.91
N GLY A 21 -3.21 0.95 1.87
CA GLY A 21 -2.38 0.46 2.97
C GLY A 21 -0.91 0.77 2.72
N TYR A 22 -0.24 1.39 3.69
CA TYR A 22 1.15 1.82 3.55
C TYR A 22 1.94 1.53 4.83
N LEU A 23 3.03 0.78 4.71
CA LEU A 23 3.90 0.48 5.85
C LEU A 23 5.02 1.51 5.95
N LEU A 24 5.08 2.22 7.07
CA LEU A 24 6.17 3.11 7.44
C LEU A 24 7.18 2.34 8.30
N GLU A 25 8.45 2.40 7.92
CA GLU A 25 9.57 1.80 8.63
C GLU A 25 10.62 2.87 8.97
N HIS A 26 10.94 2.98 10.27
CA HIS A 26 12.08 3.76 10.73
C HIS A 26 12.70 3.14 11.99
N ASP A 27 14.00 2.80 11.91
CA ASP A 27 14.78 2.21 13.01
C ASP A 27 14.11 1.05 13.75
N GLY A 28 13.55 0.12 12.97
CA GLY A 28 12.90 -1.09 13.49
C GLY A 28 11.50 -0.84 14.06
N CYS A 29 10.98 0.38 13.97
CA CYS A 29 9.60 0.71 14.26
C CYS A 29 8.77 0.65 12.97
N PHE A 30 7.68 -0.12 13.01
CA PHE A 30 6.79 -0.39 11.88
C PHE A 30 5.39 0.15 12.18
N VAL A 31 4.93 1.13 11.41
CA VAL A 31 3.58 1.72 11.54
C VAL A 31 2.82 1.51 10.26
N LEU A 32 1.66 0.85 10.35
CA LEU A 32 0.77 0.66 9.21
C LEU A 32 -0.20 1.85 9.14
N LEU A 33 -0.26 2.51 7.98
CA LEU A 33 -1.27 3.50 7.64
C LEU A 33 -2.34 2.85 6.79
N ASP A 34 -3.58 2.86 7.28
CA ASP A 34 -4.73 2.17 6.70
C ASP A 34 -4.53 0.65 6.50
N CYS A 35 -5.64 -0.07 6.47
CA CYS A 35 -5.68 -1.53 6.37
C CYS A 35 -6.87 -1.97 5.51
N GLY A 36 -6.87 -1.48 4.26
CA GLY A 36 -7.80 -1.88 3.21
C GLY A 36 -7.75 -3.37 2.87
N ASN A 37 -8.65 -3.83 2.00
CA ASN A 37 -8.67 -5.24 1.63
C ASN A 37 -7.37 -5.65 0.91
N GLY A 38 -6.83 -6.81 1.29
CA GLY A 38 -5.59 -7.36 0.73
C GLY A 38 -4.32 -6.85 1.41
N VAL A 39 -4.39 -5.76 2.19
CA VAL A 39 -3.24 -5.17 2.89
C VAL A 39 -2.62 -6.15 3.88
N LEU A 40 -3.41 -6.92 4.64
CA LEU A 40 -2.87 -7.88 5.61
C LEU A 40 -2.12 -9.03 4.90
N SER A 41 -2.63 -9.46 3.75
CA SER A 41 -1.93 -10.47 2.95
C SER A 41 -0.58 -9.92 2.46
N ASN A 42 -0.58 -8.69 1.95
CA ASN A 42 0.63 -8.06 1.42
C ASN A 42 1.65 -7.72 2.51
N LEU A 43 1.20 -7.30 3.69
CA LEU A 43 2.05 -6.94 4.83
C LEU A 43 3.01 -8.07 5.21
N GLN A 44 2.53 -9.32 5.18
CA GLN A 44 3.27 -10.51 5.60
C GLN A 44 4.45 -10.85 4.68
N TYR A 45 4.55 -10.24 3.49
CA TYR A 45 5.76 -10.34 2.67
C TYR A 45 6.94 -9.52 3.21
N TYR A 46 6.68 -8.55 4.08
CA TYR A 46 7.67 -7.57 4.52
C TYR A 46 8.05 -7.69 5.99
N ILE A 47 7.09 -8.02 6.85
CA ILE A 47 7.30 -8.17 8.29
C ILE A 47 6.47 -9.33 8.86
N GLU A 48 6.86 -9.85 10.02
CA GLU A 48 5.95 -10.70 10.80
C GLU A 48 4.86 -9.82 11.42
N ILE A 49 3.64 -10.35 11.56
CA ILE A 49 2.50 -9.56 12.06
C ILE A 49 2.82 -8.91 13.41
N LYS A 50 3.44 -9.67 14.34
CA LYS A 50 3.82 -9.21 15.69
C LYS A 50 4.84 -8.07 15.71
N ASP A 51 5.52 -7.80 14.59
CA ASP A 51 6.52 -6.72 14.49
C ASP A 51 5.87 -5.34 14.30
N LEU A 52 4.56 -5.29 13.99
CA LEU A 52 3.83 -4.02 13.94
C LEU A 52 3.88 -3.31 15.30
N SER A 53 4.27 -2.04 15.26
CA SER A 53 4.27 -1.17 16.44
C SER A 53 2.91 -0.52 16.67
N ALA A 54 2.21 -0.15 15.59
CA ALA A 54 0.88 0.44 15.62
C ALA A 54 0.21 0.42 14.25
N VAL A 55 -1.10 0.67 14.24
CA VAL A 55 -1.87 1.01 13.04
C VAL A 55 -2.49 2.40 13.23
N ILE A 56 -2.42 3.24 12.21
CA ILE A 56 -3.15 4.51 12.14
C ILE A 56 -4.13 4.39 10.97
N VAL A 57 -5.40 4.60 11.26
CA VAL A 57 -6.48 4.61 10.27
C VAL A 57 -6.87 6.05 10.01
N SER A 58 -6.90 6.46 8.75
CA SER A 58 -7.27 7.83 8.35
C SER A 58 -8.77 8.09 8.51
N HIS A 59 -9.60 7.13 8.10
CA HIS A 59 -11.06 7.16 8.17
C HIS A 59 -11.69 5.77 8.08
N LEU A 60 -13.00 5.69 8.34
CA LEU A 60 -13.70 4.41 8.55
C LEU A 60 -14.46 3.91 7.30
N HIS A 61 -13.99 4.22 6.08
CA HIS A 61 -14.49 3.53 4.89
C HIS A 61 -13.87 2.13 4.74
N SER A 62 -14.61 1.22 4.11
CA SER A 62 -14.27 -0.20 4.07
C SER A 62 -12.97 -0.48 3.32
N ASP A 63 -12.67 0.27 2.27
CA ASP A 63 -11.42 0.19 1.51
C ASP A 63 -10.19 0.67 2.30
N HIS A 64 -10.37 1.25 3.49
CA HIS A 64 -9.30 1.64 4.41
C HIS A 64 -9.25 0.77 5.69
N ILE A 65 -10.28 -0.01 6.00
CA ILE A 65 -10.36 -0.78 7.27
C ILE A 65 -10.72 -2.27 7.13
N SER A 66 -11.02 -2.77 5.93
CA SER A 66 -11.55 -4.13 5.76
C SER A 66 -10.67 -5.21 6.39
N ASP A 67 -9.36 -5.16 6.16
CA ASP A 67 -8.42 -6.15 6.70
C ASP A 67 -8.10 -5.90 8.18
N LEU A 68 -8.41 -4.73 8.75
CA LEU A 68 -8.27 -4.46 10.18
C LEU A 68 -9.07 -5.47 11.02
N PHE A 69 -10.25 -5.86 10.52
CA PHE A 69 -11.12 -6.83 11.18
C PHE A 69 -10.59 -8.26 11.15
N ILE A 70 -9.71 -8.58 10.20
CA ILE A 70 -9.02 -9.85 10.11
C ILE A 70 -7.69 -9.80 10.89
N LEU A 71 -6.99 -8.66 10.84
CA LEU A 71 -5.75 -8.40 11.58
C LEU A 71 -5.94 -8.60 13.08
N ARG A 72 -7.09 -8.20 13.66
CA ARG A 72 -7.36 -8.43 15.09
C ARG A 72 -7.41 -9.91 15.48
N TYR A 73 -7.79 -10.80 14.56
CA TYR A 73 -7.77 -12.25 14.81
C TYR A 73 -6.34 -12.77 14.73
N ALA A 74 -5.57 -12.33 13.73
CA ALA A 74 -4.17 -12.68 13.60
C ALA A 74 -3.35 -12.20 14.82
N TRP A 75 -3.53 -10.96 15.24
CA TRP A 75 -2.88 -10.42 16.43
C TRP A 75 -3.22 -11.21 17.70
N LYS A 76 -4.50 -11.59 17.87
CA LYS A 76 -4.89 -12.42 19.01
C LYS A 76 -4.16 -13.77 19.01
N ARG A 77 -3.93 -14.37 17.84
CA ARG A 77 -3.16 -15.61 17.71
C ARG A 77 -1.68 -15.40 18.04
N GLU A 78 -1.10 -14.26 17.65
CA GLU A 78 0.26 -13.92 18.05
C GLU A 78 0.39 -13.74 19.57
N MET A 79 -0.58 -13.10 20.24
CA MET A 79 -0.61 -12.99 21.70
C MET A 79 -0.78 -14.34 22.42
N GLU A 80 -1.45 -15.31 21.79
CA GLU A 80 -1.57 -16.67 22.35
C GLU A 80 -0.24 -17.45 22.26
N LYS A 81 0.58 -17.15 21.24
CA LYS A 81 1.92 -17.75 21.07
C LYS A 81 2.96 -17.07 21.96
N ASP A 82 2.85 -15.76 22.14
CA ASP A 82 3.73 -14.95 22.98
C ASP A 82 2.93 -14.20 24.06
N PRO A 83 2.85 -14.73 25.29
CA PRO A 83 2.17 -14.06 26.41
C PRO A 83 2.76 -12.69 26.79
N GLY A 84 3.97 -12.35 26.31
CA GLY A 84 4.59 -11.05 26.50
C GLY A 84 4.13 -9.99 25.50
N LEU A 85 3.49 -10.39 24.40
CA LEU A 85 3.02 -9.48 23.35
C LEU A 85 1.83 -8.66 23.87
N LYS A 86 1.94 -7.34 23.75
CA LYS A 86 0.91 -6.39 24.19
C LYS A 86 -0.19 -6.23 23.14
N PRO A 87 -1.37 -5.72 23.52
CA PRO A 87 -2.39 -5.32 22.56
C PRO A 87 -1.82 -4.33 21.53
N LEU A 88 -2.15 -4.50 20.25
CA LEU A 88 -1.72 -3.59 19.19
C LEU A 88 -2.39 -2.23 19.36
N ALA A 89 -1.60 -1.16 19.32
CA ALA A 89 -2.13 0.19 19.34
C ALA A 89 -2.79 0.52 17.99
N ILE A 90 -4.07 0.89 18.02
CA ILE A 90 -4.83 1.33 16.86
C ILE A 90 -5.29 2.76 17.10
N TYR A 91 -4.93 3.67 16.21
CA TYR A 91 -5.39 5.05 16.23
C TYR A 91 -6.37 5.25 15.09
N ALA A 92 -7.61 5.64 15.38
CA ALA A 92 -8.65 5.78 14.37
C ALA A 92 -9.61 6.94 14.69
N PRO A 93 -10.33 7.51 13.72
CA PRO A 93 -11.38 8.48 14.00
C PRO A 93 -12.51 7.83 14.79
N ASN A 94 -13.15 8.57 15.68
CA ASN A 94 -14.26 8.06 16.50
C ASN A 94 -15.64 8.12 15.80
N SER A 95 -15.68 8.45 14.51
CA SER A 95 -16.89 8.60 13.72
C SER A 95 -16.72 7.99 12.32
N PRO A 96 -17.71 7.25 11.78
CA PRO A 96 -18.99 6.90 12.40
C PRO A 96 -18.84 6.01 13.63
N GLU A 97 -19.64 6.26 14.66
CA GLU A 97 -19.51 5.60 15.98
C GLU A 97 -19.69 4.07 15.89
N ASP A 98 -20.59 3.60 15.03
CA ASP A 98 -20.86 2.18 14.84
C ASP A 98 -19.65 1.44 14.27
N GLU A 99 -18.93 2.04 13.32
CA GLU A 99 -17.70 1.45 12.78
C GLU A 99 -16.57 1.51 13.81
N PHE A 100 -16.42 2.63 14.52
CA PHE A 100 -15.39 2.76 15.56
C PHE A 100 -15.56 1.70 16.66
N LYS A 101 -16.80 1.45 17.10
CA LYS A 101 -17.12 0.41 18.10
C LYS A 101 -16.83 -1.01 17.65
N ARG A 102 -16.74 -1.26 16.33
CA ARG A 102 -16.41 -2.58 15.78
C ARG A 102 -14.91 -2.88 15.81
N ILE A 103 -14.04 -1.87 15.89
CA ILE A 103 -12.58 -2.05 15.82
C ILE A 103 -12.05 -2.89 17.00
N PRO A 104 -12.37 -2.57 18.28
CA PRO A 104 -11.89 -3.37 19.40
C PRO A 104 -12.31 -4.84 19.28
N TYR A 105 -11.42 -5.75 19.67
CA TYR A 105 -11.71 -7.18 19.74
C TYR A 105 -10.98 -7.81 20.92
N LYS A 106 -11.74 -8.15 21.97
CA LYS A 106 -11.20 -8.67 23.23
C LYS A 106 -10.08 -7.75 23.75
N ASP A 107 -8.92 -8.32 24.02
CA ASP A 107 -7.68 -7.69 24.44
C ASP A 107 -6.67 -7.56 23.28
N ALA A 108 -7.06 -7.84 22.03
CA ALA A 108 -6.10 -7.82 20.92
C ALA A 108 -5.67 -6.39 20.56
N PHE A 109 -6.58 -5.43 20.61
CA PHE A 109 -6.34 -4.04 20.22
C PHE A 109 -6.54 -3.09 21.40
N ARG A 110 -5.65 -2.10 21.50
CA ARG A 110 -5.85 -0.89 22.29
C ARG A 110 -6.19 0.25 21.33
N VAL A 111 -7.46 0.65 21.31
CA VAL A 111 -7.95 1.65 20.35
C VAL A 111 -7.99 3.03 20.99
N GLU A 112 -7.42 4.02 20.32
CA GLU A 112 -7.35 5.42 20.72
C GLU A 112 -7.92 6.31 19.61
N ALA A 113 -8.72 7.31 19.99
CA ALA A 113 -9.34 8.21 19.01
C ALA A 113 -8.33 9.23 18.48
N LEU A 114 -8.31 9.45 17.18
CA LEU A 114 -7.52 10.53 16.55
C LEU A 114 -8.11 11.90 16.84
N SER A 115 -7.23 12.90 16.90
CA SER A 115 -7.55 14.32 17.01
C SER A 115 -6.54 15.14 16.22
N ALA A 116 -7.00 16.18 15.53
CA ALA A 116 -6.12 17.15 14.86
C ALA A 116 -5.26 17.97 15.85
N ASP A 117 -5.63 18.01 17.13
CA ASP A 117 -4.96 18.82 18.15
C ASP A 117 -3.88 18.05 18.92
N THR A 118 -3.70 16.75 18.65
CA THR A 118 -2.82 15.87 19.43
C THR A 118 -1.85 15.11 18.53
N ASP A 119 -0.56 15.33 18.77
CA ASP A 119 0.49 14.53 18.14
C ASP A 119 0.62 13.17 18.82
N ILE A 120 0.84 12.13 18.02
CA ILE A 120 1.05 10.76 18.49
C ILE A 120 2.51 10.37 18.29
N HIS A 121 3.12 9.79 19.32
CA HIS A 121 4.52 9.37 19.31
C HIS A 121 4.60 7.85 19.26
N ILE A 122 5.22 7.30 18.21
CA ILE A 122 5.38 5.87 18.00
C ILE A 122 6.83 5.58 17.64
N GLY A 123 7.58 5.06 18.62
CA GLY A 123 9.03 4.92 18.50
C GLY A 123 9.70 6.26 18.16
N PRO A 124 10.55 6.34 17.12
CA PRO A 124 11.24 7.56 16.72
C PRO A 124 10.37 8.53 15.88
N MET A 125 9.12 8.15 15.57
CA MET A 125 8.24 8.92 14.69
C MET A 125 7.21 9.71 15.50
N THR A 126 6.99 10.96 15.09
CA THR A 126 5.90 11.82 15.60
C THR A 126 4.88 12.04 14.49
N PHE A 127 3.62 11.72 14.75
CA PHE A 127 2.52 11.83 13.80
C PHE A 127 1.61 12.99 14.17
N SER A 128 1.29 13.83 13.18
CA SER A 128 0.34 14.95 13.29
C SER A 128 -0.79 14.78 12.28
N PHE A 129 -1.95 15.35 12.57
CA PHE A 129 -3.18 15.13 11.83
C PHE A 129 -3.83 16.43 11.37
N LEU A 130 -4.45 16.41 10.19
CA LEU A 130 -5.29 17.48 9.69
C LEU A 130 -6.62 16.89 9.25
N GLN A 131 -7.73 17.40 9.80
CA GLN A 131 -9.06 16.98 9.37
C GLN A 131 -9.28 17.39 7.91
N THR A 132 -9.71 16.44 7.09
CA THR A 132 -9.94 16.62 5.66
C THR A 132 -11.39 17.01 5.34
N ILE A 133 -11.66 17.29 4.06
CA ILE A 133 -13.03 17.45 3.55
C ILE A 133 -13.45 16.14 2.89
N HIS A 134 -14.22 15.33 3.60
CA HIS A 134 -14.68 14.01 3.15
C HIS A 134 -16.01 13.64 3.86
N PRO A 135 -16.85 12.72 3.32
CA PRO A 135 -18.18 12.43 3.87
C PRO A 135 -18.20 11.88 5.30
N VAL A 136 -17.12 11.22 5.70
CA VAL A 136 -16.90 10.75 7.07
C VAL A 136 -15.70 11.46 7.68
N LEU A 137 -15.59 11.45 9.02
CA LEU A 137 -14.44 12.04 9.69
C LEU A 137 -13.16 11.36 9.21
N CYS A 138 -12.30 12.16 8.58
CA CYS A 138 -11.07 11.71 7.95
C CYS A 138 -9.92 12.65 8.31
N TYR A 139 -8.73 12.09 8.49
CA TYR A 139 -7.52 12.83 8.79
C TYR A 139 -6.40 12.51 7.80
N ALA A 140 -5.87 13.56 7.19
CA ALA A 140 -4.55 13.53 6.58
C ALA A 140 -3.50 13.35 7.68
N VAL A 141 -2.41 12.67 7.35
CA VAL A 141 -1.37 12.28 8.30
C VAL A 141 -0.03 12.85 7.86
N SER A 142 0.77 13.37 8.79
CA SER A 142 2.18 13.67 8.54
C SER A 142 3.06 12.99 9.58
N ALA A 143 4.24 12.54 9.18
CA ALA A 143 5.20 11.92 10.07
C ALA A 143 6.53 12.68 10.07
N GLN A 144 7.02 12.97 11.28
CA GLN A 144 8.28 13.64 11.54
C GLN A 144 9.26 12.72 12.23
N VAL A 145 10.54 12.90 11.92
CA VAL A 145 11.68 12.28 12.60
C VAL A 145 12.66 13.40 12.92
N GLU A 146 13.11 13.49 14.18
CA GLU A 146 14.01 14.55 14.65
C GLU A 146 13.50 15.98 14.31
N GLY A 147 12.18 16.19 14.40
CA GLY A 147 11.53 17.47 14.09
C GLY A 147 11.50 17.83 12.60
N LYS A 148 11.89 16.93 11.70
CA LYS A 148 11.82 17.12 10.26
C LYS A 148 10.69 16.30 9.66
N LYS A 149 9.80 16.94 8.89
CA LYS A 149 8.72 16.27 8.16
C LYS A 149 9.28 15.40 7.04
N GLN A 150 9.26 14.09 7.26
CA GLN A 150 9.76 13.12 6.29
C GLN A 150 8.67 12.76 5.30
N PHE A 151 7.47 12.52 5.82
CA PHE A 151 6.37 11.89 5.11
C PHE A 151 5.06 12.65 5.33
N ALA A 152 4.20 12.64 4.32
CA ALA A 152 2.83 13.09 4.39
C ALA A 152 1.92 12.14 3.58
N TYR A 153 0.70 11.97 4.05
CA TYR A 153 -0.38 11.20 3.42
C TYR A 153 -1.66 12.04 3.44
N SER A 154 -2.28 12.23 2.28
CA SER A 154 -3.50 13.03 2.18
C SER A 154 -4.71 12.38 2.83
N ALA A 155 -4.72 11.05 2.95
CA ALA A 155 -5.96 10.29 3.05
C ALA A 155 -6.92 10.69 1.92
N ASP A 156 -8.23 10.58 2.18
CA ASP A 156 -9.26 10.99 1.23
C ASP A 156 -9.73 12.40 1.58
N THR A 157 -9.76 13.29 0.58
CA THR A 157 -10.09 14.70 0.73
C THR A 157 -10.44 15.37 -0.59
N GLU A 158 -11.34 16.36 -0.56
CA GLU A 158 -11.33 17.43 -1.55
C GLU A 158 -10.12 18.36 -1.35
N TYR A 159 -9.75 19.11 -2.38
CA TYR A 159 -8.74 20.16 -2.23
C TYR A 159 -9.24 21.32 -1.37
N PHE A 160 -8.43 21.78 -0.42
CA PHE A 160 -8.62 23.06 0.27
C PHE A 160 -7.29 23.69 0.67
N PRO A 161 -7.21 25.03 0.82
CA PRO A 161 -5.95 25.73 1.06
C PRO A 161 -5.20 25.31 2.34
N GLY A 162 -5.90 24.74 3.32
CA GLY A 162 -5.30 24.24 4.57
C GLY A 162 -4.33 23.06 4.37
N LEU A 163 -4.43 22.33 3.26
CA LEU A 163 -3.53 21.24 2.92
C LEU A 163 -2.09 21.73 2.70
N ILE A 164 -1.90 22.91 2.11
CA ILE A 164 -0.58 23.47 1.76
C ILE A 164 0.32 23.65 2.99
N PRO A 165 -0.07 24.44 4.03
CA PRO A 165 0.78 24.60 5.20
C PRO A 165 0.98 23.27 5.97
N PHE A 166 0.00 22.36 5.92
CA PHE A 166 0.11 21.07 6.58
C PHE A 166 1.08 20.12 5.88
N PHE A 167 1.19 20.10 4.55
CA PHE A 167 2.17 19.25 3.85
C PHE A 167 3.51 19.92 3.60
N LYS A 168 3.66 21.20 4.01
CA LYS A 168 4.82 22.01 3.70
C LYS A 168 6.14 21.33 4.03
N GLY A 169 7.00 21.19 3.02
CA GLY A 169 8.37 20.70 3.15
C GLY A 169 8.52 19.19 3.41
N ALA A 170 7.45 18.40 3.26
CA ALA A 170 7.56 16.94 3.32
C ALA A 170 8.53 16.41 2.25
N SER A 171 9.30 15.37 2.57
CA SER A 171 10.17 14.75 1.55
C SER A 171 9.35 13.90 0.58
N LEU A 172 8.36 13.15 1.07
CA LEU A 172 7.41 12.43 0.21
C LEU A 172 5.98 12.78 0.62
N LEU A 173 5.15 13.12 -0.36
CA LEU A 173 3.70 13.22 -0.21
C LEU A 173 3.04 12.07 -0.98
N ILE A 174 2.35 11.18 -0.27
CA ILE A 174 1.39 10.25 -0.86
C ILE A 174 0.05 10.98 -0.92
N CYS A 175 -0.45 11.23 -2.13
CA CYS A 175 -1.66 12.01 -2.34
C CYS A 175 -2.69 11.19 -3.12
N GLU A 176 -3.92 11.20 -2.65
CA GLU A 176 -5.05 10.71 -3.42
C GLU A 176 -5.21 11.52 -4.72
N ALA A 177 -5.68 10.84 -5.76
CA ALA A 177 -6.03 11.44 -7.03
C ALA A 177 -7.12 10.58 -7.69
N ASN A 178 -8.27 10.43 -7.02
CA ASN A 178 -9.35 9.60 -7.54
C ASN A 178 -9.89 10.14 -8.87
N TYR A 179 -9.76 11.45 -9.10
CA TYR A 179 -10.31 12.15 -10.26
C TYR A 179 -9.24 12.75 -11.20
N LEU A 180 -9.69 13.10 -12.40
CA LEU A 180 -9.06 14.05 -13.30
C LEU A 180 -9.82 15.38 -13.22
N GLU A 181 -9.24 16.50 -13.67
CA GLU A 181 -9.92 17.81 -13.65
C GLU A 181 -11.28 17.77 -14.37
N ALA A 182 -11.35 17.04 -15.48
CA ALA A 182 -12.59 16.89 -16.26
C ALA A 182 -13.74 16.25 -15.46
N ASP A 183 -13.45 15.44 -14.43
CA ASP A 183 -14.49 14.89 -13.55
C ASP A 183 -15.01 15.95 -12.58
N LEU A 184 -14.13 16.81 -12.05
CA LEU A 184 -14.51 17.92 -11.18
C LEU A 184 -15.37 18.95 -11.93
N GLU A 185 -15.04 19.23 -13.19
CA GLU A 185 -15.85 20.07 -14.08
C GLU A 185 -17.28 19.51 -14.29
N GLN A 186 -17.44 18.19 -14.18
CA GLN A 186 -18.72 17.49 -14.25
C GLN A 186 -19.44 17.38 -12.90
N GLY A 187 -18.88 17.97 -11.84
CA GLY A 187 -19.49 18.04 -10.51
C GLY A 187 -19.13 16.87 -9.59
N ALA A 188 -18.03 16.15 -9.86
CA ALA A 188 -17.48 15.21 -8.89
C ALA A 188 -17.04 15.93 -7.60
N VAL A 189 -17.21 15.27 -6.45
CA VAL A 189 -16.98 15.81 -5.09
C VAL A 189 -16.32 14.75 -4.20
N ASN A 190 -15.88 15.14 -3.01
CA ASN A 190 -15.26 14.31 -1.95
C ASN A 190 -13.82 13.81 -2.18
N HIS A 191 -13.21 14.08 -3.33
CA HIS A 191 -11.87 13.65 -3.72
C HIS A 191 -11.15 14.73 -4.56
N MET A 192 -9.84 14.56 -4.75
CA MET A 192 -9.01 15.47 -5.55
C MET A 192 -8.81 14.96 -6.98
N SER A 193 -8.57 15.92 -7.88
CA SER A 193 -7.99 15.61 -9.19
C SER A 193 -6.48 15.38 -9.10
N ALA A 194 -5.90 14.68 -10.09
CA ALA A 194 -4.45 14.59 -10.23
C ALA A 194 -3.79 15.95 -10.43
N PHE A 195 -4.45 16.89 -11.14
CA PHE A 195 -3.98 18.26 -11.25
C PHE A 195 -3.90 18.97 -9.89
N GLN A 196 -4.92 18.82 -9.04
CA GLN A 196 -4.94 19.38 -7.69
C GLN A 196 -3.85 18.76 -6.81
N ALA A 197 -3.63 17.44 -6.89
CA ALA A 197 -2.54 16.76 -6.20
C ALA A 197 -1.16 17.29 -6.62
N GLY A 198 -0.94 17.49 -7.93
CA GLY A 198 0.27 18.11 -8.47
C GLY A 198 0.48 19.55 -8.00
N SER A 199 -0.60 20.35 -8.02
CA SER A 199 -0.57 21.74 -7.56
C SER A 199 -0.27 21.84 -6.07
N LEU A 200 -0.91 21.00 -5.26
CA LEU A 200 -0.67 20.90 -3.82
C LEU A 200 0.80 20.55 -3.52
N ALA A 201 1.37 19.57 -4.23
CA ALA A 201 2.77 19.18 -4.06
C ALA A 201 3.73 20.35 -4.39
N LEU A 202 3.45 21.08 -5.47
CA LEU A 202 4.23 22.26 -5.87
C LEU A 202 4.16 23.36 -4.79
N GLU A 203 2.95 23.74 -4.38
CA GLU A 203 2.71 24.84 -3.44
C GLU A 203 3.21 24.52 -2.02
N ALA A 204 3.07 23.27 -1.58
CA ALA A 204 3.63 22.80 -0.32
C ALA A 204 5.16 22.62 -0.38
N ASN A 205 5.78 22.76 -1.56
CA ASN A 205 7.22 22.58 -1.75
C ASN A 205 7.69 21.21 -1.22
N VAL A 206 6.96 20.14 -1.55
CA VAL A 206 7.38 18.77 -1.23
C VAL A 206 8.47 18.32 -2.20
N LYS A 207 9.27 17.30 -1.82
CA LYS A 207 10.29 16.78 -2.73
C LYS A 207 9.65 15.86 -3.77
N ASP A 208 8.96 14.81 -3.36
CA ASP A 208 8.41 13.84 -4.30
C ASP A 208 6.90 13.65 -4.04
N LEU A 209 6.17 13.42 -5.13
CA LEU A 209 4.72 13.18 -5.11
C LEU A 209 4.45 11.75 -5.60
N LEU A 210 3.70 11.01 -4.80
CA LEU A 210 3.23 9.67 -5.13
C LEU A 210 1.70 9.69 -5.21
N LEU A 211 1.16 9.51 -6.40
CA LEU A 211 -0.29 9.46 -6.64
C LEU A 211 -0.83 8.09 -6.22
N THR A 212 -1.93 8.07 -5.49
CA THR A 212 -2.57 6.85 -5.01
C THR A 212 -4.09 6.98 -4.99
N HIS A 213 -4.78 5.97 -4.45
CA HIS A 213 -6.25 5.89 -4.40
C HIS A 213 -6.86 6.00 -5.81
N LEU A 214 -6.23 5.33 -6.76
CA LEU A 214 -6.65 5.40 -8.16
C LEU A 214 -7.83 4.46 -8.40
N PRO A 215 -8.81 4.84 -9.25
CA PRO A 215 -9.87 3.94 -9.64
C PRO A 215 -9.36 2.86 -10.59
N PRO A 216 -9.72 1.58 -10.37
CA PRO A 216 -9.17 0.45 -11.12
C PRO A 216 -9.64 0.37 -12.57
N TYR A 217 -10.63 1.18 -12.96
CA TYR A 217 -11.28 1.16 -14.26
C TYR A 217 -10.77 2.26 -15.22
N ARG A 218 -9.77 3.05 -14.81
CA ARG A 218 -9.21 4.13 -15.63
C ARG A 218 -7.69 3.97 -15.77
N THR A 219 -7.18 4.27 -16.97
CA THR A 219 -5.75 4.21 -17.27
C THR A 219 -4.94 5.16 -16.39
N GLU A 220 -4.05 4.60 -15.57
CA GLU A 220 -3.28 5.34 -14.57
C GLU A 220 -2.35 6.42 -15.17
N SER A 221 -1.87 6.20 -16.39
CA SER A 221 -0.99 7.15 -17.10
C SER A 221 -1.65 8.52 -17.35
N LEU A 222 -2.98 8.59 -17.36
CA LEU A 222 -3.72 9.85 -17.46
C LEU A 222 -3.52 10.73 -16.22
N TYR A 223 -3.57 10.14 -15.03
CA TYR A 223 -3.36 10.84 -13.75
C TYR A 223 -1.92 11.34 -13.65
N LEU A 224 -0.95 10.48 -13.97
CA LEU A 224 0.46 10.87 -13.98
C LEU A 224 0.73 12.02 -14.95
N LYS A 225 0.13 11.95 -16.15
CA LYS A 225 0.25 13.02 -17.15
C LYS A 225 -0.34 14.33 -16.63
N GLU A 226 -1.51 14.30 -16.00
CA GLU A 226 -2.19 15.49 -15.50
C GLU A 226 -1.42 16.14 -14.33
N ALA A 227 -1.07 15.38 -13.29
CA ALA A 227 -0.25 15.89 -12.18
C ALA A 227 1.12 16.40 -12.67
N GLY A 228 1.73 15.68 -13.61
CA GLY A 228 3.04 16.00 -14.19
C GLY A 228 3.08 17.31 -14.98
N GLN A 229 1.93 17.89 -15.36
CA GLN A 229 1.86 19.23 -15.96
C GLN A 229 2.33 20.32 -14.98
N VAL A 230 2.09 20.11 -13.68
CA VAL A 230 2.39 21.08 -12.62
C VAL A 230 3.58 20.61 -11.77
N PHE A 231 3.71 19.29 -11.57
CA PHE A 231 4.75 18.71 -10.72
C PHE A 231 5.49 17.57 -11.43
N PRO A 232 6.62 17.85 -12.13
CA PRO A 232 7.34 16.84 -12.93
C PRO A 232 7.91 15.66 -12.13
N ARG A 233 8.03 15.76 -10.80
CA ARG A 233 8.47 14.68 -9.90
C ARG A 233 7.30 13.84 -9.34
N ALA A 234 6.15 13.89 -10.01
CA ALA A 234 5.04 12.99 -9.72
C ALA A 234 5.36 11.56 -10.20
N SER A 235 4.89 10.57 -9.46
CA SER A 235 4.97 9.15 -9.81
C SER A 235 3.73 8.42 -9.29
N LEU A 236 3.47 7.20 -9.77
CA LEU A 236 2.35 6.39 -9.32
C LEU A 236 2.78 5.50 -8.14
N ALA A 237 1.92 5.37 -7.13
CA ALA A 237 2.07 4.35 -6.10
C ALA A 237 1.94 2.99 -6.74
N GLU A 238 2.92 2.11 -6.50
CA GLU A 238 2.94 0.75 -7.03
C GLU A 238 2.94 -0.24 -5.86
N GLN A 239 1.97 -1.15 -5.82
CA GLN A 239 1.91 -2.21 -4.81
C GLN A 239 3.23 -2.99 -4.75
N GLY A 240 3.77 -3.13 -3.55
CA GLY A 240 5.02 -3.80 -3.23
C GLY A 240 6.30 -2.97 -3.44
N ARG A 241 6.19 -1.73 -3.95
CA ARG A 241 7.36 -0.86 -4.07
C ARG A 241 7.76 -0.18 -2.78
N HIS A 242 9.06 0.09 -2.68
CA HIS A 242 9.70 0.81 -1.59
C HIS A 242 10.05 2.24 -2.02
N TYR A 243 9.76 3.20 -1.14
CA TYR A 243 10.11 4.60 -1.29
C TYR A 243 10.87 5.08 -0.05
N TYR A 244 11.73 6.09 -0.21
CA TYR A 244 12.57 6.59 0.88
C TYR A 244 12.39 8.10 1.05
N CYS A 245 12.03 8.51 2.26
CA CYS A 245 12.03 9.91 2.64
C CYS A 245 13.43 10.28 3.14
N GLY A 246 14.10 11.19 2.42
CA GLY A 246 15.47 11.63 2.69
C GLY A 246 16.48 11.09 1.67
N GLU A 247 17.77 11.13 1.99
CA GLU A 247 18.78 10.39 1.23
C GLU A 247 18.57 8.89 1.45
N SER A 248 18.59 8.10 0.38
CA SER A 248 18.54 6.63 0.49
C SER A 248 19.63 6.17 1.46
N PRO A 249 19.32 5.33 2.46
CA PRO A 249 20.36 4.86 3.37
C PRO A 249 21.48 4.24 2.55
N ALA A 250 22.72 4.69 2.80
CA ALA A 250 23.90 4.07 2.23
C ALA A 250 23.81 2.55 2.43
N ASN A 251 23.93 1.80 1.33
CA ASN A 251 23.94 0.33 1.24
C ASN A 251 24.36 -0.32 2.56
N GLY A 252 23.39 -0.82 3.35
CA GLY A 252 23.72 -1.37 4.68
C GLY A 252 22.57 -2.00 5.46
N LYS A 253 21.31 -1.64 5.20
CA LYS A 253 20.15 -2.37 5.75
C LYS A 253 19.60 -3.30 4.66
N LYS A 254 19.40 -4.59 4.98
CA LYS A 254 18.82 -5.60 4.07
C LYS A 254 17.42 -5.17 3.66
N THR A 255 17.32 -4.50 2.52
CA THR A 255 16.08 -4.34 1.79
C THR A 255 15.92 -5.57 0.90
N THR A 256 14.77 -6.23 0.95
CA THR A 256 14.39 -7.17 -0.09
C THR A 256 14.25 -6.37 -1.38
N GLU A 257 15.31 -6.34 -2.18
CA GLU A 257 15.22 -5.91 -3.58
C GLU A 257 14.37 -6.95 -4.31
N TRP A 258 13.48 -6.53 -5.21
CA TRP A 258 12.69 -7.43 -6.05
C TRP A 258 13.28 -7.46 -7.44
N ALA A 259 13.42 -8.64 -8.01
CA ALA A 259 13.88 -8.85 -9.38
C ALA A 259 12.76 -9.42 -10.23
N GLN A 260 12.68 -8.96 -11.47
CA GLN A 260 11.73 -9.47 -12.46
C GLN A 260 12.19 -10.84 -12.97
N LEU A 261 11.27 -11.78 -12.95
CA LEU A 261 11.33 -13.07 -13.61
C LEU A 261 10.32 -13.03 -14.76
N ASP A 262 10.84 -12.95 -15.97
CA ASP A 262 10.03 -13.00 -17.19
C ASP A 262 9.57 -14.44 -17.43
N VAL A 263 8.25 -14.64 -17.50
CA VAL A 263 7.64 -15.94 -17.75
C VAL A 263 6.68 -15.80 -18.92
N GLU A 264 6.99 -16.49 -20.02
CA GLU A 264 6.13 -16.55 -21.20
C GLU A 264 5.36 -17.88 -21.17
N THR A 265 4.17 -17.88 -20.57
CA THR A 265 3.40 -19.11 -20.39
C THR A 265 1.90 -18.86 -20.27
N ASP A 266 1.09 -19.92 -20.32
CA ASP A 266 -0.35 -19.82 -20.14
C ASP A 266 -0.73 -19.69 -18.63
N PRO A 267 -1.95 -19.24 -18.31
CA PRO A 267 -2.35 -19.00 -16.91
C PRO A 267 -2.30 -20.24 -15.99
N ILE A 268 -2.45 -21.45 -16.52
CA ILE A 268 -2.43 -22.69 -15.75
C ILE A 268 -1.00 -22.99 -15.30
N VAL A 269 -0.05 -22.97 -16.23
CA VAL A 269 1.37 -23.18 -15.95
C VAL A 269 1.91 -22.08 -15.03
N LEU A 270 1.47 -20.83 -15.21
CA LEU A 270 1.81 -19.74 -14.29
C LEU A 270 1.36 -20.04 -12.84
N SER A 271 0.16 -20.59 -12.66
CA SER A 271 -0.37 -20.94 -11.33
C SER A 271 0.43 -22.09 -10.69
N LEU A 272 0.93 -23.03 -11.50
CA LEU A 272 1.84 -24.10 -11.05
C LEU A 272 3.20 -23.54 -10.62
N ILE A 273 3.78 -22.64 -11.43
CA ILE A 273 5.04 -21.95 -11.10
C ILE A 273 4.88 -21.17 -9.79
N GLU A 274 3.81 -20.40 -9.64
CA GLU A 274 3.50 -19.69 -8.41
C GLU A 274 3.40 -20.64 -7.21
N GLY A 275 2.63 -21.72 -7.34
CA GLY A 275 2.47 -22.72 -6.29
C GLY A 275 3.80 -23.34 -5.86
N ARG A 276 4.69 -23.62 -6.81
CA ARG A 276 6.00 -24.20 -6.54
C ARG A 276 6.95 -23.22 -5.87
N LEU A 277 7.01 -21.97 -6.36
CA LEU A 277 7.79 -20.91 -5.73
C LEU A 277 7.34 -20.68 -4.28
N LYS A 278 6.02 -20.64 -4.03
CA LYS A 278 5.46 -20.52 -2.68
C LYS A 278 5.81 -21.71 -1.78
N ALA A 279 5.80 -22.93 -2.33
CA ALA A 279 6.17 -24.14 -1.57
C ALA A 279 7.64 -24.11 -1.11
N GLU A 280 8.53 -23.46 -1.87
CA GLU A 280 9.95 -23.24 -1.53
C GLU A 280 10.16 -21.94 -0.72
N GLY A 281 9.08 -21.31 -0.26
CA GLY A 281 9.13 -20.08 0.53
C GLY A 281 9.66 -18.87 -0.25
N ILE A 282 9.49 -18.85 -1.58
CA ILE A 282 9.80 -17.72 -2.45
C ILE A 282 8.49 -16.94 -2.67
N PRO A 283 8.38 -15.70 -2.16
CA PRO A 283 7.20 -14.89 -2.41
C PRO A 283 7.17 -14.39 -3.86
N VAL A 284 5.96 -14.30 -4.39
CA VAL A 284 5.66 -13.96 -5.79
C VAL A 284 4.69 -12.78 -5.77
N ILE A 285 5.00 -11.70 -6.47
CA ILE A 285 4.07 -10.61 -6.78
C ILE A 285 4.00 -10.43 -8.30
N TYR A 286 2.87 -9.96 -8.82
CA TYR A 286 2.69 -9.71 -10.25
C TYR A 286 2.96 -8.25 -10.59
N SER A 287 3.50 -7.99 -11.77
CA SER A 287 3.58 -6.63 -12.33
C SER A 287 2.79 -6.56 -13.64
N GLY A 288 1.81 -5.65 -13.71
CA GLY A 288 1.04 -5.33 -14.93
C GLY A 288 -0.45 -5.72 -14.93
N GLU A 289 -1.24 -5.03 -15.76
CA GLU A 289 -2.65 -5.28 -16.07
C GLU A 289 -2.83 -6.64 -16.75
N ALA A 290 -3.10 -7.70 -16.00
CA ALA A 290 -3.58 -8.95 -16.58
C ALA A 290 -4.54 -9.68 -15.64
N LEU A 291 -5.51 -8.97 -15.09
CA LEU A 291 -6.65 -9.59 -14.41
C LEU A 291 -7.97 -9.26 -15.12
N GLY A 292 -8.01 -9.65 -16.40
CA GLY A 292 -9.24 -10.06 -17.05
C GLY A 292 -9.59 -11.49 -16.60
N GLY A 293 -10.56 -11.58 -15.69
CA GLY A 293 -11.32 -12.75 -15.24
C GLY A 293 -10.80 -14.17 -15.51
N ILE A 294 -10.46 -14.89 -14.45
CA ILE A 294 -10.40 -16.37 -14.47
C ILE A 294 -11.65 -16.90 -13.76
N TYR A 295 -12.73 -17.06 -14.52
CA TYR A 295 -13.74 -18.09 -14.24
C TYR A 295 -13.73 -19.05 -15.43
N GLY A 296 -13.12 -20.21 -15.23
CA GLY A 296 -13.25 -21.36 -16.13
C GLY A 296 -12.09 -21.54 -17.11
N LEU A 297 -11.64 -22.79 -17.18
CA LEU A 297 -10.80 -23.42 -18.21
C LEU A 297 -10.81 -22.66 -19.54
N THR A 298 -9.85 -21.76 -19.74
CA THR A 298 -9.54 -21.18 -21.04
C THR A 298 -8.03 -21.23 -21.22
N THR A 299 -7.59 -22.13 -22.09
CA THR A 299 -6.25 -22.11 -22.69
C THR A 299 -6.19 -20.91 -23.63
N GLY A 300 -5.92 -19.73 -23.06
CA GLY A 300 -5.64 -18.52 -23.82
C GLY A 300 -4.24 -18.57 -24.44
N PRO A 301 -3.93 -17.73 -25.44
CA PRO A 301 -2.58 -17.64 -25.99
C PRO A 301 -1.55 -17.28 -24.91
N LEU A 302 -0.30 -17.70 -25.12
CA LEU A 302 0.85 -17.34 -24.28
C LEU A 302 0.81 -15.84 -23.97
N ALA A 303 0.73 -15.49 -22.69
CA ALA A 303 0.80 -14.12 -22.25
C ALA A 303 2.19 -13.91 -21.65
N GLU A 304 2.90 -12.87 -22.06
CA GLU A 304 4.08 -12.39 -21.32
C GLU A 304 3.61 -11.97 -19.93
N LYS A 305 3.92 -12.77 -18.92
CA LYS A 305 3.56 -12.49 -17.53
C LYS A 305 4.83 -12.20 -16.74
N LYS A 306 4.79 -11.11 -15.99
CA LYS A 306 5.93 -10.63 -15.21
C LYS A 306 5.71 -10.95 -13.74
N ILE A 307 6.50 -11.88 -13.23
CA ILE A 307 6.55 -12.20 -11.81
C ILE A 307 7.72 -11.43 -11.20
N LEU A 308 7.53 -10.82 -10.02
CA LEU A 308 8.64 -10.34 -9.22
C LEU A 308 8.87 -11.31 -8.05
N VAL A 309 10.13 -11.65 -7.84
CA VAL A 309 10.63 -12.45 -6.72
C VAL A 309 11.69 -11.65 -5.97
N PRO A 310 11.98 -11.92 -4.68
CA PRO A 310 13.14 -11.32 -4.03
C PRO A 310 14.40 -11.55 -4.86
N ALA A 311 15.16 -10.49 -5.14
CA ALA A 311 16.40 -10.53 -5.91
C ALA A 311 17.40 -11.54 -5.32
N SER A 312 17.43 -11.68 -3.98
CA SER A 312 18.24 -12.69 -3.29
C SER A 312 17.84 -14.14 -3.58
N ARG A 313 16.64 -14.37 -4.12
CA ARG A 313 16.08 -15.68 -4.47
C ARG A 313 15.86 -15.84 -5.98
N LEU A 314 16.33 -14.90 -6.81
CA LEU A 314 16.10 -14.92 -8.26
C LEU A 314 16.65 -16.17 -8.94
N GLU A 315 17.88 -16.56 -8.62
CA GLU A 315 18.52 -17.74 -9.24
C GLU A 315 17.85 -19.05 -8.80
N GLU A 316 17.33 -19.11 -7.57
CA GLU A 316 16.53 -20.24 -7.11
C GLU A 316 15.19 -20.30 -7.83
N ALA A 317 14.54 -19.14 -8.03
CA ALA A 317 13.30 -19.05 -8.79
C ALA A 317 13.49 -19.45 -10.26
N LYS A 318 14.59 -19.02 -10.91
CA LYS A 318 14.95 -19.44 -12.27
C LYS A 318 15.18 -20.94 -12.37
N LYS A 319 15.82 -21.54 -11.37
CA LYS A 319 16.04 -22.99 -11.35
C LYS A 319 14.73 -23.77 -11.25
N ILE A 320 13.82 -23.31 -10.38
CA ILE A 320 12.47 -23.90 -10.26
C ILE A 320 11.71 -23.77 -11.59
N LEU A 321 11.85 -22.63 -12.29
CA LEU A 321 11.27 -22.43 -13.61
C LEU A 321 11.81 -23.46 -14.62
N GLN A 322 13.13 -23.61 -14.71
CA GLN A 322 13.79 -24.58 -15.60
C GLN A 322 13.38 -26.03 -15.26
N ASP A 323 13.26 -26.37 -13.98
CA ASP A 323 12.82 -27.69 -13.54
C ASP A 323 11.38 -27.98 -13.99
N ILE A 324 10.48 -26.99 -13.95
CA ILE A 324 9.09 -27.11 -14.44
C ILE A 324 9.07 -27.26 -15.96
N GLU A 325 9.78 -26.41 -16.70
CA GLU A 325 9.86 -26.46 -18.17
C GLU A 325 10.45 -27.80 -18.68
N SER A 326 11.45 -28.34 -17.97
CA SER A 326 12.06 -29.63 -18.31
C SER A 326 11.15 -30.83 -18.05
N GLN A 327 10.26 -30.75 -17.06
CA GLN A 327 9.27 -31.79 -16.79
C GLN A 327 8.13 -31.79 -17.82
N ASP A 328 7.73 -30.62 -18.31
CA ASP A 328 6.72 -30.48 -19.37
C ASP A 328 7.22 -31.05 -20.71
N GLN A 329 8.50 -30.84 -21.03
CA GLN A 329 9.13 -31.43 -22.23
C GLN A 329 9.23 -32.97 -22.18
N MET A 330 9.34 -33.58 -21.00
CA MET A 330 9.35 -35.05 -20.88
C MET A 330 7.96 -35.69 -21.08
N THR A 331 6.88 -34.93 -20.94
CA THR A 331 5.51 -35.41 -21.17
C THR A 331 5.07 -35.34 -22.63
N ASP A 332 5.68 -34.47 -23.44
CA ASP A 332 5.40 -34.37 -24.88
C ASP A 332 6.10 -35.46 -25.72
N ASP A 333 7.20 -36.05 -25.23
CA ASP A 333 7.94 -37.13 -25.93
C ASP A 333 7.26 -38.52 -25.83
N TYR A 334 6.10 -38.62 -25.19
CA TYR A 334 5.36 -39.88 -24.99
C TYR A 334 3.99 -39.96 -25.72
N PHE A 335 3.70 -39.06 -26.66
CA PHE A 335 2.49 -39.11 -27.50
C PHE A 335 2.76 -39.28 -29.00
#